data_AF-A5N1F5-F1
#
_entry.id   AF-A5N1F5-F1
#
_cell.length_a   1.000
_cell.length_b   1.000
_cell.length_c   1.000
_cell.angle_alpha   90.00
_cell.angle_beta   90.00
_cell.angle_gamma   90.00
#
_symmetry.space_group_name_H-M   'P 1'
#
loop_
_entity.id
_entity.type
_entity.pdbx_description
1 polymer ?
#
loop_
_entity_poly.entity_id
_entity_poly.type
_entity_poly.pdbx_seq_one_letter_code
_entity_poly.pdbx_strand_id
1 'polypeptide(L)'
;MEANKILLQSLYKNIILEFSKKTGKGLDESMDYFYKSETYELISQGVGDLHCKGVKYLTDELMLEYGIIEHKSYPKSFVHYKN
;
A
#
# COMPACT_ATOMS: atom_id res chain seq x y z
N MET A 1 -6.82 1.20 19.03
CA MET A 1 -7.30 2.59 18.86
C MET A 1 -8.03 2.65 17.52
N GLU A 2 -9.21 3.24 17.45
CA GLU A 2 -9.91 3.41 16.17
C GLU A 2 -9.29 4.59 15.43
N ALA A 3 -8.72 4.34 14.25
CA ALA A 3 -8.13 5.41 13.44
C ALA A 3 -9.24 6.37 12.98
N ASN A 4 -9.06 7.68 13.21
CA ASN A 4 -10.02 8.68 12.74
C ASN A 4 -10.19 8.56 11.23
N LYS A 5 -11.43 8.36 10.77
CA LYS A 5 -11.75 8.15 9.34
C LYS A 5 -11.15 9.23 8.43
N ILE A 6 -11.05 10.48 8.88
CA ILE A 6 -10.43 11.58 8.12
C ILE A 6 -8.92 11.36 7.95
N LEU A 7 -8.23 10.92 9.01
CA LEU A 7 -6.80 10.63 8.97
C LEU A 7 -6.51 9.44 8.05
N LEU A 8 -7.39 8.43 8.07
CA LEU A 8 -7.26 7.24 7.24
C LEU A 8 -7.43 7.56 5.74
N GLN A 9 -8.42 8.40 5.39
CA GLN A 9 -8.58 8.87 4.01
C GLN A 9 -7.39 9.71 3.53
N SER A 10 -6.83 10.56 4.40
CA SER A 10 -5.60 11.31 4.10
C SER A 10 -4.41 10.38 3.86
N LEU A 11 -4.26 9.34 4.69
CA LEU A 11 -3.22 8.33 4.54
C LEU A 11 -3.32 7.62 3.19
N TYR A 12 -4.52 7.14 2.82
CA TYR A 12 -4.78 6.49 1.53
C TYR A 12 -4.41 7.36 0.35
N LYS A 13 -4.87 8.62 0.35
CA LYS A 13 -4.50 9.60 -0.68
C LYS A 13 -2.99 9.74 -0.81
N ASN A 14 -2.28 9.83 0.31
CA ASN A 14 -0.84 10.02 0.29
C ASN A 14 -0.09 8.77 -0.22
N ILE A 15 -0.55 7.57 0.10
CA ILE A 15 0.02 6.31 -0.43
C ILE A 15 -0.16 6.26 -1.95
N ILE A 16 -1.37 6.52 -2.45
CA ILE A 16 -1.67 6.52 -3.89
C ILE A 16 -0.78 7.53 -4.64
N LEU A 17 -0.64 8.74 -4.10
CA LEU A 17 0.22 9.78 -4.68
C LEU A 17 1.70 9.38 -4.68
N GLU A 18 2.21 8.81 -3.59
CA GLU A 18 3.60 8.37 -3.50
C GLU A 18 3.87 7.18 -4.42
N PHE A 19 2.94 6.23 -4.52
CA PHE A 19 3.03 5.10 -5.43
C PHE A 19 3.08 5.55 -6.90
N SER A 20 2.19 6.46 -7.30
CA SER A 20 2.20 7.05 -8.65
C SER A 20 3.55 7.72 -8.96
N LYS A 21 4.09 8.49 -8.01
CA LYS A 21 5.41 9.12 -8.16
C LYS A 21 6.55 8.12 -8.30
N LYS A 22 6.57 7.08 -7.47
CA LYS A 22 7.66 6.08 -7.46
C LYS A 22 7.64 5.18 -8.70
N THR A 23 6.46 4.87 -9.22
CA THR A 23 6.29 3.91 -10.34
C THR A 23 6.14 4.59 -11.70
N GLY A 24 5.84 5.90 -11.73
CA GLY A 24 5.49 6.62 -12.94
C GLY A 24 4.09 6.31 -13.48
N LYS A 25 3.29 5.52 -12.74
CA LYS A 25 1.92 5.14 -13.12
C LYS A 25 0.96 6.31 -12.95
N GLY A 26 -0.11 6.32 -13.75
CA GLY A 26 -1.18 7.30 -13.62
C GLY A 26 -1.89 7.21 -12.26
N LEU A 27 -2.60 8.28 -11.86
CA LEU A 27 -3.33 8.28 -10.59
C LEU A 27 -4.45 7.24 -10.58
N ASP A 28 -5.22 7.12 -11.66
CA ASP A 28 -6.30 6.14 -11.76
C ASP A 28 -5.77 4.70 -11.66
N GLU A 29 -4.65 4.42 -12.34
CA GLU A 29 -3.98 3.12 -12.24
C GLU A 29 -3.50 2.89 -10.80
N SER A 30 -2.85 3.87 -10.18
CA SER A 30 -2.34 3.78 -8.79
C SER A 30 -3.47 3.56 -7.77
N MET A 31 -4.64 4.15 -8.01
CA MET A 31 -5.84 3.91 -7.20
C MET A 31 -6.30 2.46 -7.31
N ASP A 32 -6.31 1.91 -8.52
CA ASP A 32 -6.71 0.51 -8.75
C ASP A 32 -5.77 -0.47 -8.02
N TYR A 33 -4.45 -0.27 -8.13
CA TYR A 33 -3.47 -1.04 -7.37
C TYR A 33 -3.72 -0.93 -5.86
N PHE A 34 -3.91 0.29 -5.34
CA PHE A 34 -4.09 0.46 -3.90
C PHE A 34 -5.38 -0.21 -3.39
N TYR A 35 -6.54 0.03 -4.02
CA TYR A 35 -7.81 -0.49 -3.48
C TYR A 35 -8.01 -2.00 -3.68
N LYS A 36 -7.26 -2.64 -4.59
CA LYS A 36 -7.25 -4.10 -4.76
C LYS A 36 -6.19 -4.80 -3.90
N SER A 37 -5.34 -4.03 -3.22
CA SER A 37 -4.22 -4.57 -2.45
C SER A 37 -4.63 -5.18 -1.11
N GLU A 38 -3.91 -6.22 -0.70
CA GLU A 38 -3.90 -6.70 0.69
C GLU A 38 -3.39 -5.60 1.63
N THR A 39 -2.42 -4.79 1.20
CA THR A 39 -1.93 -3.64 1.96
C THR A 39 -3.08 -2.71 2.40
N TYR A 40 -4.02 -2.38 1.51
CA TYR A 40 -5.21 -1.60 1.84
C TYR A 40 -6.12 -2.32 2.84
N GLU A 41 -6.41 -3.62 2.60
CA GLU A 41 -7.24 -4.43 3.48
C GLU A 41 -6.67 -4.43 4.92
N LEU A 42 -5.37 -4.68 5.07
CA LEU A 42 -4.70 -4.72 6.37
C LEU A 42 -4.70 -3.35 7.08
N ILE A 43 -4.44 -2.25 6.34
CA ILE A 43 -4.53 -0.90 6.91
C ILE A 43 -5.97 -0.61 7.36
N SER A 44 -6.97 -0.96 6.53
CA SER A 44 -8.39 -0.70 6.80
C SER A 44 -8.92 -1.47 8.03
N GLN A 45 -8.40 -2.67 8.25
CA GLN A 45 -8.73 -3.52 9.40
C GLN A 45 -7.90 -3.15 10.65
N GLY A 46 -6.93 -2.24 10.52
CA GLY A 46 -6.04 -1.83 11.61
C GLY A 46 -5.06 -2.92 12.05
N VAL A 47 -4.78 -3.90 11.19
CA VAL A 47 -3.88 -5.02 11.51
C VAL A 47 -2.46 -4.50 11.73
N GLY A 48 -1.82 -4.96 12.81
CA GLY A 48 -0.41 -4.67 13.11
C GLY A 48 -0.07 -3.17 13.27
N ASP A 49 -1.06 -2.33 13.57
CA ASP A 49 -0.93 -0.86 13.61
C ASP A 49 -0.32 -0.27 12.32
N LEU A 50 -0.58 -0.90 11.16
CA LEU A 50 -0.07 -0.43 9.87
C LEU A 50 -0.54 1.00 9.55
N HIS A 51 -1.73 1.37 10.00
CA HIS A 51 -2.26 2.74 9.87
C HIS A 51 -1.42 3.81 10.60
N CYS A 52 -0.55 3.41 11.54
CA CYS A 52 0.41 4.31 12.21
C CYS A 52 1.77 4.38 11.49
N LYS A 53 2.01 3.56 10.47
CA LYS A 53 3.27 3.56 9.71
C LYS A 53 3.31 4.70 8.71
N GLY A 54 4.52 5.08 8.31
CA GLY A 54 4.75 6.17 7.36
C GLY A 54 4.29 5.81 5.95
N VAL A 55 3.84 6.82 5.20
CA VAL A 55 3.39 6.70 3.80
C VAL A 55 4.41 5.96 2.93
N LYS A 56 5.70 6.29 3.06
CA LYS A 56 6.77 5.67 2.26
C LYS A 56 6.86 4.16 2.49
N TYR A 57 6.79 3.74 3.75
CA TYR A 57 6.84 2.34 4.14
C TYR A 57 5.64 1.57 3.57
N LEU A 58 4.43 2.09 3.75
CA LEU A 58 3.21 1.46 3.22
C LEU A 58 3.18 1.43 1.69
N THR A 59 3.80 2.42 1.04
CA THR A 59 3.99 2.42 -0.40
C THR A 59 4.98 1.33 -0.84
N ASP A 60 6.06 1.12 -0.07
CA ASP A 60 7.02 0.05 -0.36
C ASP A 60 6.38 -1.33 -0.17
N GLU A 61 5.56 -1.53 0.87
CA GLU A 61 4.76 -2.76 1.07
C GLU A 61 3.83 -3.02 -0.14
N LEU A 62 3.12 -1.99 -0.60
CA LEU A 62 2.30 -2.08 -1.82
C LEU A 62 3.14 -2.44 -3.06
N MET A 63 4.32 -1.85 -3.22
CA MET A 63 5.20 -2.14 -4.35
C MET A 63 5.79 -3.55 -4.26
N LEU A 64 6.05 -4.08 -3.05
CA LEU A 64 6.48 -5.45 -2.82
C LEU A 64 5.36 -6.45 -3.14
N GLU A 65 4.13 -6.15 -2.71
CA GLU A 65 2.95 -6.97 -2.97
C GLU A 65 2.74 -7.25 -4.47
N TYR A 66 2.98 -6.25 -5.32
CA TYR A 66 2.86 -6.37 -6.77
C TYR A 66 4.20 -6.71 -7.47
N GLY A 67 5.26 -6.97 -6.72
CA GLY A 67 6.57 -7.34 -7.27
C GLY A 67 7.25 -6.25 -8.09
N ILE A 68 6.90 -4.98 -7.86
CA ILE A 68 7.50 -3.81 -8.53
C ILE A 68 8.92 -3.56 -8.00
N ILE A 69 9.14 -3.83 -6.71
CA ILE A 69 10.46 -3.83 -6.08
C ILE A 69 10.75 -5.17 -5.42
N GLU A 70 12.01 -5.41 -5.14
CA GLU A 70 12.49 -6.63 -4.48
C GLU A 70 13.14 -6.27 -3.15
N HIS A 71 12.88 -7.07 -2.12
CA HIS A 71 13.56 -6.97 -0.84
C HIS A 71 14.05 -8.36 -0.42
N LYS A 72 15.28 -8.47 0.09
CA LYS A 72 15.90 -9.77 0.41
C LYS A 72 15.10 -10.58 1.43
N SER A 73 14.41 -9.90 2.35
CA SER A 73 13.54 -10.53 3.35
C SER A 73 12.12 -10.83 2.82
N TYR A 74 11.80 -10.46 1.58
CA TYR A 74 10.50 -10.67 0.95
C TYR A 74 10.68 -11.36 -0.42
N PRO A 75 10.91 -12.69 -0.43
CA PRO A 75 11.14 -13.42 -1.67
C PRO A 75 9.92 -13.37 -2.59
N LYS A 76 10.14 -13.31 -3.91
CA LYS A 76 9.07 -13.31 -4.92
C LYS A 76 8.09 -14.49 -4.83
N SER A 77 8.48 -15.59 -4.17
CA SER A 77 7.59 -16.72 -3.88
C SER A 77 6.40 -16.35 -3.00
N PHE A 78 6.43 -15.19 -2.33
CA PHE A 78 5.35 -14.67 -1.48
C PHE A 78 4.54 -13.55 -2.15
N VAL A 79 4.84 -13.21 -3.41
CA VAL A 79 4.05 -12.22 -4.17
C VAL A 79 2.67 -12.80 -4.44
N HIS A 80 1.65 -12.21 -3.83
CA HIS A 80 0.26 -12.62 -3.99
C HIS A 80 -0.33 -11.97 -5.24
N TYR A 81 -0.27 -12.67 -6.38
CA TYR A 81 -1.12 -12.32 -7.52
C TYR A 81 -2.57 -12.70 -7.17
N LYS A 82 -3.37 -11.72 -6.70
CA LYS A 82 -4.83 -11.88 -6.64
C LYS A 82 -5.33 -12.03 -8.09
N ASN A 83 -5.85 -13.21 -8.42
CA ASN A 83 -6.51 -13.52 -9.70
C ASN A 83 -7.79 -12.70 -9.89
#